data_AF-A0A1J3GDZ2-F1
#
_entry.id   AF-A0A1J3GDZ2-F1
#
_cell.length_a   1.000
_cell.length_b   1.000
_cell.length_c   1.000
_cell.angle_alpha   90.00
_cell.angle_beta   90.00
_cell.angle_gamma   90.00
#
_symmetry.space_group_name_H-M   'P 1'
#
loop_
_entity.id
_entity.type
_entity.pdbx_description
1 polymer ?
#
loop_
_entity_poly.entity_id
_entity_poly.type
_entity_poly.pdbx_seq_one_letter_code
_entity_poly.pdbx_strand_id
1 'polypeptide(L)' 'GFVLDALFRRGEVTKAFDFHRVVIERGFHVDIVSCNKILKGLSVDQIEVASRMLSLMLDCGPAPNVVTFGTLINGFCKRG' A
#
# COMPACT_ATOMS: atom_id res chain seq x y z
N GLY A 1 3.88 8.33 -5.60
CA GLY A 1 3.32 7.01 -5.97
C GLY A 1 4.11 6.23 -7.02
N PHE A 2 4.71 6.85 -8.05
CA PHE A 2 5.24 6.14 -9.23
C PHE A 2 6.31 5.07 -8.94
N VAL A 3 7.31 5.38 -8.10
CA VAL A 3 8.39 4.42 -7.76
C VAL A 3 7.84 3.24 -6.94
N LEU A 4 7.02 3.54 -5.93
CA LEU A 4 6.37 2.55 -5.08
C LEU A 4 5.51 1.58 -5.91
N ASP A 5 4.67 2.13 -6.78
CA ASP A 5 3.82 1.38 -7.71
C ASP A 5 4.64 0.51 -8.68
N ALA A 6 5.75 1.03 -9.20
CA ALA A 6 6.67 0.26 -10.04
C ALA A 6 7.32 -0.92 -9.30
N LEU A 7 7.73 -0.73 -8.04
CA LEU A 7 8.34 -1.79 -7.23
C LEU A 7 7.33 -2.90 -6.92
N PHE A 8 6.08 -2.56 -6.57
CA PHE A 8 5.03 -3.56 -6.36
C PHE A 8 4.71 -4.34 -7.63
N ARG A 9 4.61 -3.67 -8.80
CA ARG A 9 4.39 -4.36 -10.08
C ARG A 9 5.52 -5.30 -10.48
N ARG A 10 6.75 -5.05 -10.02
CA ARG A 10 7.90 -5.94 -10.23
C ARG A 10 8.01 -7.06 -9.20
N GLY A 11 7.10 -7.13 -8.24
CA GLY A 11 7.18 -8.09 -7.12
C GLY A 11 8.28 -7.75 -6.10
N GLU A 12 8.91 -6.59 -6.21
CA GLU A 12 9.99 -6.13 -5.33
C GLU A 12 9.41 -5.53 -4.03
N VAL A 13 8.54 -6.29 -3.35
CA VAL A 13 7.74 -5.85 -2.20
C VAL A 13 8.59 -5.30 -1.05
N THR A 14 9.69 -5.98 -0.72
CA THR A 14 10.60 -5.52 0.34
C THR A 14 11.18 -4.15 0.03
N LYS A 15 11.67 -3.95 -1.20
CA LYS A 15 12.20 -2.65 -1.63
C LYS A 15 11.12 -1.57 -1.66
N ALA A 16 9.88 -1.93 -1.99
CA ALA A 16 8.76 -0.99 -1.96
C ALA A 16 8.52 -0.47 -0.52
N PHE A 17 8.53 -1.36 0.47
CA PHE A 17 8.36 -1.00 1.87
C PHE A 17 9.55 -0.22 2.44
N ASP A 18 10.78 -0.62 2.12
CA ASP A 18 11.98 0.10 2.53
C ASP A 18 12.00 1.51 1.93
N PHE A 19 11.68 1.63 0.64
CA PHE A 19 11.56 2.91 -0.02
C PHE A 19 10.53 3.79 0.69
N HIS A 20 9.32 3.29 0.93
CA HIS A 20 8.24 4.03 1.61
C HIS A 20 8.68 4.57 2.97
N ARG A 21 9.36 3.74 3.77
CA ARG A 21 9.86 4.13 5.09
C ARG A 21 10.93 5.22 4.97
N VAL A 22 11.89 5.05 4.07
CA VAL A 22 12.97 6.03 3.84
C VAL A 22 12.44 7.38 3.36
N VAL A 23 11.44 7.43 2.47
CA VAL A 23 10.88 8.73 2.05
C VAL A 23 10.21 9.45 3.22
N ILE A 24 9.47 8.73 4.06
CA ILE A 24 8.81 9.33 5.23
C ILE A 24 9.84 9.80 6.26
N GLU A 25 10.85 8.98 6.57
CA GLU A 25 11.95 9.34 7.49
C GLU A 25 12.71 10.58 7.02
N ARG A 26 12.82 10.78 5.71
CA ARG A 26 13.41 11.98 5.10
C ARG A 26 12.46 13.19 5.05
N GLY A 27 11.26 13.08 5.62
CA GLY A 27 10.27 14.15 5.69
C GLY A 27 9.42 14.32 4.43
N PHE A 28 9.50 13.40 3.46
CA PHE A 28 8.64 13.46 2.28
C PHE A 28 7.25 12.91 2.61
N HIS A 29 6.23 13.55 2.02
CA HIS A 29 4.86 13.11 2.14
C HIS A 29 4.51 12.06 1.08
N VAL A 30 4.07 10.89 1.52
CA VAL A 30 3.48 9.88 0.63
C VAL A 30 1.98 10.13 0.55
N ASP A 31 1.47 10.28 -0.67
CA ASP A 31 0.06 10.58 -0.94
C ASP A 31 -0.86 9.36 -0.71
N ILE A 32 -1.94 9.58 0.06
CA ILE A 32 -2.96 8.58 0.37
C ILE A 32 -3.63 8.01 -0.89
N VAL A 33 -3.84 8.84 -1.93
CA VAL A 33 -4.47 8.40 -3.18
C VAL A 33 -3.56 7.41 -3.90
N SER A 34 -2.25 7.67 -3.92
CA SER A 34 -1.24 6.75 -4.45
C SER A 34 -1.23 5.41 -3.69
N CYS A 35 -1.24 5.45 -2.36
CA CYS A 35 -1.29 4.23 -1.54
C CYS A 35 -2.56 3.43 -1.78
N ASN A 36 -3.72 4.08 -1.84
CA ASN A 36 -5.01 3.43 -2.12
C ASN A 36 -5.04 2.76 -3.50
N LYS A 37 -4.42 3.37 -4.53
CA LYS A 37 -4.30 2.75 -5.86
C LYS A 37 -3.48 1.47 -5.84
N ILE A 38 -2.32 1.50 -5.19
CA ILE A 38 -1.44 0.34 -5.03
C ILE A 38 -2.18 -0.75 -4.25
N LEU A 39 -2.80 -0.39 -3.14
CA LEU A 39 -3.54 -1.29 -2.26
C LEU A 39 -4.73 -1.95 -2.98
N LYS A 40 -5.41 -1.20 -3.86
CA LYS A 40 -6.45 -1.77 -4.75
C LYS A 40 -5.88 -2.80 -5.72
N GLY A 41 -4.75 -2.53 -6.37
CA GLY A 41 -4.09 -3.49 -7.25
C GLY A 41 -3.67 -4.78 -6.50
N LEU A 42 -3.08 -4.62 -5.32
CA LEU A 42 -2.66 -5.74 -4.49
C LEU A 42 -3.85 -6.56 -3.95
N SER A 43 -4.98 -5.91 -3.66
CA SER A 43 -6.17 -6.58 -3.09
C SER A 43 -6.83 -7.61 -4.00
N VAL A 44 -6.47 -7.66 -5.29
CA VAL A 44 -7.01 -8.63 -6.26
C VAL A 44 -6.39 -10.00 -6.04
N ASP A 45 -5.07 -10.10 -6.07
CA ASP A 45 -4.36 -11.39 -6.07
C ASP A 45 -3.37 -11.55 -4.91
N GLN A 46 -3.01 -10.47 -4.23
CA GLN A 46 -1.94 -10.42 -3.22
C GLN A 46 -2.44 -9.79 -1.91
N ILE A 47 -3.52 -10.33 -1.33
CA ILE A 47 -4.19 -9.75 -0.16
C ILE A 47 -3.27 -9.69 1.08
N GLU A 48 -2.32 -10.61 1.19
CA GLU A 48 -1.30 -10.62 2.24
C GLU A 48 -0.36 -9.42 2.11
N VAL A 49 0.04 -9.08 0.88
CA VAL A 49 0.87 -7.90 0.58
C VAL A 49 0.07 -6.62 0.77
N ALA A 50 -1.22 -6.61 0.39
CA ALA A 50 -2.12 -5.49 0.61
C ALA A 50 -2.30 -5.19 2.11
N SER A 51 -2.42 -6.25 2.93
CA SER A 51 -2.51 -6.13 4.39
C SER A 51 -1.24 -5.55 4.99
N ARG A 52 -0.06 -5.98 4.52
CA ARG A 52 1.23 -5.41 4.93
C ARG A 52 1.38 -3.94 4.53
N MET A 53 0.87 -3.55 3.36
CA MET A 53 0.84 -2.13 2.94
C MET A 53 -0.05 -1.29 3.87
N LEU A 54 -1.20 -1.81 4.31
CA LEU A 54 -2.03 -1.15 5.32
C LEU A 54 -1.27 -0.98 6.64
N SER A 55 -0.65 -2.05 7.15
CA SER A 55 0.17 -1.98 8.37
C SER A 55 1.26 -0.92 8.24
N LEU A 56 1.93 -0.86 7.09
CA LEU A 56 2.95 0.16 6.84
C LEU A 56 2.38 1.58 6.91
N MET A 57 1.21 1.84 6.30
CA MET A 57 0.54 3.15 6.37
C MET A 57 0.13 3.54 7.79
N LEU A 58 -0.27 2.56 8.62
CA LEU A 58 -0.60 2.76 10.03
C LEU A 58 0.64 3.05 10.88
N ASP A 59 1.75 2.36 10.61
CA ASP A 59 3.02 2.55 11.31
C ASP A 59 3.68 3.88 10.95
N CYS A 60 3.75 4.18 9.65
CA CYS A 60 4.37 5.38 9.12
C CYS A 60 3.76 5.73 7.76
N GLY A 61 3.16 6.91 7.64
CA GLY A 61 2.67 7.40 6.35
C GLY A 61 1.32 8.08 6.43
N PRO A 62 0.60 8.16 5.30
CA PRO A 62 -0.70 8.80 5.28
C PRO A 62 -1.72 7.95 6.03
N ALA A 63 -2.54 8.62 6.86
CA ALA A 63 -3.62 7.98 7.59
C ALA A 63 -4.57 7.25 6.63
N PRO A 64 -4.79 5.93 6.81
CA PRO A 64 -5.81 5.18 6.07
C PRO A 64 -7.19 5.81 6.21
N ASN A 65 -8.00 5.74 5.16
CA ASN A 65 -9.35 6.29 5.14
C ASN A 65 -10.40 5.26 4.72
N VAL A 66 -11.66 5.70 4.61
CA VAL A 66 -12.78 4.83 4.22
C VAL A 66 -12.53 4.09 2.89
N VAL A 67 -11.83 4.71 1.95
CA VAL A 67 -11.47 4.08 0.67
C VAL A 67 -10.42 2.98 0.90
N THR A 68 -9.44 3.20 1.77
CA THR A 68 -8.43 2.19 2.12
C THR A 68 -9.07 0.93 2.69
N PHE A 69 -9.91 1.07 3.71
CA PHE A 69 -10.57 -0.08 4.35
C PHE A 69 -11.59 -0.75 3.43
N GLY A 70 -12.41 0.03 2.73
CA GLY A 70 -13.38 -0.51 1.76
C GLY A 70 -12.71 -1.32 0.65
N THR A 71 -11.52 -0.89 0.21
CA THR A 71 -10.72 -1.63 -0.78
C THR A 71 -10.28 -3.00 -0.27
N LEU A 72 -9.75 -3.07 0.96
CA LEU A 72 -9.33 -4.35 1.55
C LEU A 72 -10.51 -5.28 1.82
N ILE A 73 -11.59 -4.77 2.43
CA ILE A 73 -12.80 -5.55 2.71
C ILE A 73 -13.33 -6.17 1.41
N ASN A 74 -13.46 -5.36 0.35
CA ASN A 74 -13.87 -5.86 -0.96
C ASN A 74 -12.89 -6.92 -1.52
N GLY A 75 -11.58 -6.76 -1.32
CA GLY A 75 -10.58 -7.76 -1.71
C GLY A 75 -10.75 -9.09 -0.97
N PHE A 76 -10.92 -9.04 0.36
CA PHE A 76 -11.19 -10.23 1.19
C PHE A 76 -12.48 -10.94 0.76
N CYS A 77 -13.57 -10.20 0.51
CA CYS A 77 -14.84 -10.77 0.08
C CYS A 77 -14.81 -11.42 -1.31
N LYS A 78 -13.85 -11.06 -2.17
CA LYS A 78 -13.71 -11.65 -3.51
C LYS A 78 -12.84 -12.90 -3.55
N ARG A 79 -12.09 -13.16 -2.48
CA ARG A 79 -11.18 -14.30 -2.35
C ARG A 79 -11.82 -15.48 -1.60
N GLY A 80 -13.02 -15.29 -1.03
CA GLY A 80 -13.89 -16.33 -0.47
C GLY A 80 -15.10 -16.56 -1.36
#